data_AF-A0A6A6HA67-F1
#
_entry.id   AF-A0A6A6HA67-F1
#
_cell.length_a   1.000
_cell.length_b   1.000
_cell.length_c   1.000
_cell.angle_alpha   90.00
_cell.angle_beta   90.00
_cell.angle_gamma   90.00
#
_symmetry.space_group_name_H-M   'P 1'
#
loop_
_entity.id
_entity.type
_entity.pdbx_description
1 polymer ?
#
loop_
_entity_poly.entity_id
_entity_poly.type
_entity_poly.pdbx_seq_one_letter_code
_entity_poly.pdbx_strand_id
1 'polypeptide(L)'
;MALPPPAYIPKDPGQDRSPIRSQIILIETSPTISQAHEKPLPKTPNRLRTYVPRLPERLRAHLLSPIHTTLYTELELLLLSFFIGMQDATTYPDYHCFASNQTGNTIFLALSALHPGTVKTLFTPPNVSTALGLFLLGGWSTGQLGHRLPASPRTRAWVLATSALQTALVLAAAALQFRVLPTRSEEKEEVALTAGTGAGAGPALGVLALLAFASGSQVVLSRSLKVPEISTAMATAAWVDLIIDPQLFGRGENRPRNRRLWFLGTLLAGGFAGAGVYRYLGSSWSILISGIGKLIVTIMFLFNESEDKGLDDENV
;
A
#
# COMPACT_ATOMS: atom_id res chain seq x y z
N MET A 1 -48.32 -21.71 2.52
CA MET A 1 -49.21 -21.51 1.35
C MET A 1 -48.62 -20.39 0.52
N ALA A 2 -47.86 -20.74 -0.52
CA ALA A 2 -47.24 -19.82 -1.47
C ALA A 2 -47.42 -20.45 -2.86
N LEU A 3 -47.97 -19.69 -3.81
CA LEU A 3 -48.27 -20.14 -5.17
C LEU A 3 -46.97 -20.28 -5.98
N PRO A 4 -46.86 -21.29 -6.87
CA PRO A 4 -45.70 -21.42 -7.76
C PRO A 4 -45.79 -20.42 -8.94
N PRO A 5 -44.66 -20.02 -9.55
CA PRO A 5 -44.63 -19.11 -10.69
C PRO A 5 -45.11 -19.78 -12.00
N PRO A 6 -45.61 -19.01 -12.99
CA PRO A 6 -46.13 -19.57 -14.23
C PRO A 6 -45.04 -20.09 -15.16
N ALA A 7 -45.39 -21.16 -15.90
CA ALA A 7 -44.53 -21.90 -16.82
C ALA A 7 -44.12 -21.07 -18.06
N TYR A 8 -42.86 -21.22 -18.46
CA TYR A 8 -42.26 -20.65 -19.67
C TYR A 8 -42.72 -21.42 -20.92
N ILE A 9 -43.28 -20.72 -21.90
CA ILE A 9 -43.68 -21.25 -23.22
C ILE A 9 -42.61 -20.85 -24.25
N PRO A 10 -41.95 -21.78 -24.97
CA PRO A 10 -40.99 -21.42 -26.02
C PRO A 10 -41.72 -20.87 -27.26
N LYS A 11 -41.17 -19.80 -27.87
CA LYS A 11 -41.61 -19.33 -29.19
C LYS A 11 -40.88 -20.11 -30.30
N ASP A 12 -41.67 -20.63 -31.24
CA ASP A 12 -41.23 -21.38 -32.42
C ASP A 12 -40.49 -20.47 -33.42
N PRO A 13 -39.37 -20.90 -34.05
CA PRO A 13 -38.58 -20.08 -34.94
C PRO A 13 -38.98 -20.33 -36.40
N GLY A 14 -39.70 -19.40 -37.02
CA GLY A 14 -39.84 -19.42 -38.48
C GLY A 14 -41.02 -18.63 -39.02
N GLN A 15 -40.79 -17.37 -39.38
CA GLN A 15 -41.39 -16.70 -40.54
C GLN A 15 -41.04 -15.21 -40.49
N ASP A 16 -40.02 -14.79 -41.24
CA ASP A 16 -40.22 -13.70 -42.20
C ASP A 16 -39.10 -13.71 -43.25
N ARG A 17 -39.48 -13.99 -44.50
CA ARG A 17 -38.64 -13.86 -45.70
C ARG A 17 -39.45 -13.04 -46.69
N SER A 18 -38.95 -11.89 -47.12
CA SER A 18 -39.36 -11.26 -48.37
C SER A 18 -38.18 -10.51 -49.03
N PRO A 19 -38.15 -10.41 -50.37
CA PRO A 19 -36.89 -10.51 -51.12
C PRO A 19 -36.40 -9.23 -51.80
N ILE A 20 -35.11 -9.26 -52.11
CA ILE A 20 -34.30 -8.37 -52.95
C ILE A 20 -34.95 -8.15 -54.33
N ARG A 21 -34.99 -6.90 -54.81
CA ARG A 21 -35.22 -6.59 -56.23
C ARG A 21 -34.22 -5.56 -56.74
N SER A 22 -33.38 -6.02 -57.65
CA SER A 22 -32.46 -5.28 -58.50
C SER A 22 -33.21 -4.61 -59.66
N GLN A 23 -32.83 -3.37 -60.00
CA GLN A 23 -33.12 -2.77 -61.31
C GLN A 23 -31.88 -2.06 -61.85
N ILE A 24 -31.42 -2.55 -63.00
CA ILE A 24 -30.45 -1.95 -63.90
C ILE A 24 -31.27 -1.43 -65.09
N ILE A 25 -31.22 -0.13 -65.41
CA ILE A 25 -31.63 0.37 -66.74
C ILE A 25 -30.67 1.48 -67.21
N LEU A 26 -30.12 1.17 -68.39
CA LEU A 26 -29.53 1.91 -69.51
C LEU A 26 -29.05 3.38 -69.43
N ILE A 27 -27.93 3.52 -70.15
CA ILE A 27 -27.18 4.67 -70.62
C ILE A 27 -27.98 5.46 -71.67
N GLU A 28 -28.02 6.79 -71.56
CA GLU A 28 -28.38 7.71 -72.65
C GLU A 28 -27.30 8.80 -72.76
N THR A 29 -26.89 9.10 -73.99
CA THR A 29 -25.69 9.88 -74.35
C THR A 29 -25.99 11.32 -74.79
N SER A 30 -25.26 12.28 -74.20
CA SER A 30 -24.76 13.58 -74.76
C SER A 30 -25.75 14.73 -75.07
N PRO A 31 -25.29 16.00 -75.22
CA PRO A 31 -24.14 16.72 -74.63
C PRO A 31 -24.51 18.15 -74.12
N THR A 32 -23.53 18.91 -73.58
CA THR A 32 -23.27 20.37 -73.77
C THR A 32 -22.92 21.16 -72.48
N ILE A 33 -21.61 21.39 -72.30
CA ILE A 33 -20.88 22.64 -71.96
C ILE A 33 -21.22 23.47 -70.68
N SER A 34 -20.14 23.66 -69.89
CA SER A 34 -19.81 24.79 -69.00
C SER A 34 -20.45 24.85 -67.61
N GLN A 35 -19.66 24.44 -66.61
CA GLN A 35 -19.07 25.37 -65.63
C GLN A 35 -18.04 24.60 -64.79
N ALA A 36 -16.75 24.92 -64.98
CA ALA A 36 -15.68 24.44 -64.11
C ALA A 36 -15.80 25.16 -62.76
N HIS A 37 -16.47 24.53 -61.80
CA HIS A 37 -16.36 24.88 -60.40
C HIS A 37 -14.97 24.45 -59.93
N GLU A 38 -14.08 25.41 -59.75
CA GLU A 38 -12.76 25.18 -59.16
C GLU A 38 -12.95 24.70 -57.72
N LYS A 39 -12.78 23.39 -57.50
CA LYS A 39 -12.88 22.76 -56.18
C LYS A 39 -11.69 23.27 -55.35
N PRO A 40 -11.90 23.84 -54.15
CA PRO A 40 -10.76 24.27 -53.34
C PRO A 40 -9.88 23.06 -53.05
N LEU A 41 -8.57 23.18 -53.25
CA LEU A 41 -7.61 22.16 -52.86
C LEU A 41 -7.88 21.68 -51.42
N PRO A 42 -7.77 20.38 -51.13
CA PRO A 42 -7.83 19.90 -49.77
C PRO A 42 -6.73 20.60 -48.97
N LYS A 43 -7.12 21.31 -47.91
CA LYS A 43 -6.20 21.90 -46.94
C LYS A 43 -5.23 20.80 -46.50
N THR A 44 -3.94 21.02 -46.73
CA THR A 44 -2.86 20.16 -46.24
C THR A 44 -3.13 19.81 -44.77
N PRO A 45 -3.07 18.54 -44.36
CA PRO A 45 -3.24 18.20 -42.96
C PRO A 45 -2.14 18.94 -42.21
N ASN A 46 -2.56 19.80 -41.26
CA ASN A 46 -1.65 20.40 -40.28
C ASN A 46 -0.76 19.27 -39.79
N ARG A 47 0.55 19.35 -40.07
CA ARG A 47 1.52 18.45 -39.46
C ARG A 47 1.26 18.56 -37.96
N LEU A 48 0.72 17.51 -37.35
CA LEU A 48 0.61 17.40 -35.91
C LEU A 48 2.03 17.57 -35.39
N ARG A 49 2.35 18.79 -34.95
CA ARG A 49 3.62 19.10 -34.34
C ARG A 49 3.60 18.28 -33.06
N THR A 50 4.33 17.17 -33.05
CA THR A 50 4.47 16.31 -31.87
C THR A 50 4.97 17.22 -30.75
N TYR A 51 4.06 17.60 -29.86
CA TYR A 51 4.39 18.45 -28.74
C TYR A 51 5.28 17.63 -27.82
N VAL A 52 6.56 17.99 -27.77
CA VAL A 52 7.54 17.38 -26.88
C VAL A 52 7.49 18.21 -25.58
N PRO A 53 6.86 17.72 -24.49
CA PRO A 53 6.76 18.48 -23.25
C PRO A 53 8.14 18.78 -22.68
N ARG A 54 8.29 19.95 -22.05
CA ARG A 54 9.54 20.38 -21.39
C ARG A 54 9.83 19.49 -20.18
N LEU A 55 11.09 19.39 -19.76
CA LEU A 55 11.50 18.54 -18.62
C LEU A 55 10.66 18.80 -17.34
N PRO A 56 10.36 20.04 -16.92
CA PRO A 56 9.52 20.28 -15.74
C PRO A 56 8.08 19.79 -15.90
N GLU A 57 7.52 19.87 -17.11
CA GLU A 57 6.18 19.39 -17.42
C GLU A 57 6.12 17.87 -17.39
N ARG A 58 7.16 17.20 -17.92
CA ARG A 58 7.32 15.73 -17.83
C ARG A 58 7.45 15.25 -16.40
N LEU A 59 8.27 15.92 -15.59
CA LEU A 59 8.44 15.58 -14.18
C LEU A 59 7.16 15.81 -13.39
N ARG A 60 6.45 16.92 -13.63
CA ARG A 60 5.15 17.18 -13.02
C ARG A 60 4.11 16.13 -13.44
N ALA A 61 4.05 15.79 -14.72
CA ALA A 61 3.14 14.76 -15.23
C ALA A 61 3.45 13.39 -14.63
N HIS A 62 4.73 13.03 -14.51
CA HIS A 62 5.17 11.83 -13.80
C HIS A 62 4.74 11.89 -12.34
N LEU A 63 5.16 12.87 -11.56
CA LEU A 63 4.86 12.92 -10.12
C LEU A 63 3.35 12.95 -9.81
N LEU A 64 2.54 13.55 -10.67
CA LEU A 64 1.09 13.61 -10.48
C LEU A 64 0.33 12.40 -11.07
N SER A 65 0.99 11.48 -11.76
CA SER A 65 0.30 10.29 -12.24
C SER A 65 0.08 9.27 -11.10
N PRO A 66 -1.08 8.59 -11.10
CA PRO A 66 -1.35 7.53 -10.13
C PRO A 66 -0.48 6.30 -10.40
N ILE A 67 -0.05 5.62 -9.33
CA ILE A 67 0.69 4.37 -9.40
C ILE A 67 -0.25 3.24 -9.81
N HIS A 68 0.12 2.53 -10.89
CA HIS A 68 -0.53 1.29 -11.31
C HIS A 68 -0.04 0.12 -10.45
N THR A 69 -0.95 -0.78 -10.08
CA THR A 69 -0.67 -1.88 -9.17
C THR A 69 -0.11 -3.09 -9.96
N THR A 70 1.21 -3.18 -10.04
CA THR A 70 1.91 -4.27 -10.73
C THR A 70 2.56 -5.24 -9.73
N LEU A 71 3.20 -6.31 -10.24
CA LEU A 71 4.06 -7.16 -9.42
C LEU A 71 5.19 -6.37 -8.74
N TYR A 72 5.67 -5.29 -9.37
CA TYR A 72 6.67 -4.41 -8.78
C TYR A 72 6.14 -3.75 -7.49
N THR A 73 4.92 -3.23 -7.53
CA THR A 73 4.25 -2.67 -6.34
C THR A 73 4.00 -3.70 -5.26
N GLU A 74 3.66 -4.94 -5.65
CA GLU A 74 3.54 -6.04 -4.68
C GLU A 74 4.89 -6.35 -4.02
N LEU A 75 5.99 -6.41 -4.78
CA LEU A 75 7.34 -6.60 -4.23
C LEU A 75 7.74 -5.48 -3.25
N GLU A 76 7.43 -4.23 -3.57
CA GLU A 76 7.65 -3.10 -2.66
C GLU A 76 6.91 -3.29 -1.34
N LEU A 77 5.62 -3.66 -1.38
CA LEU A 77 4.82 -3.91 -0.18
C LEU A 77 5.33 -5.13 0.61
N LEU A 78 5.81 -6.17 -0.07
CA LEU A 78 6.41 -7.35 0.57
C LEU A 78 7.73 -7.01 1.27
N LEU A 79 8.59 -6.18 0.65
CA LEU A 79 9.80 -5.66 1.28
C LEU A 79 9.48 -4.81 2.51
N LEU A 80 8.48 -3.94 2.42
CA LEU A 80 8.01 -3.15 3.57
C LEU A 80 7.49 -4.06 4.70
N SER A 81 6.79 -5.15 4.35
CA SER A 81 6.31 -6.15 5.32
C SER A 81 7.47 -6.86 6.02
N PHE A 82 8.52 -7.23 5.29
CA PHE A 82 9.74 -7.79 5.86
C PHE A 82 10.38 -6.84 6.88
N PHE A 83 10.53 -5.55 6.53
CA PHE A 83 11.13 -4.57 7.43
C PHE A 83 10.25 -4.23 8.63
N ILE A 84 8.92 -4.31 8.51
CA ILE A 84 8.02 -4.21 9.66
C ILE A 84 8.19 -5.41 10.60
N GLY A 85 8.27 -6.63 10.07
CA GLY A 85 8.54 -7.82 10.88
C GLY A 85 9.86 -7.71 11.65
N MET A 86 10.89 -7.19 11.00
CA MET A 86 12.19 -6.90 11.61
C MET A 86 12.09 -5.89 12.77
N GLN A 87 11.35 -4.78 12.60
CA GLN A 87 11.13 -3.79 13.64
C GLN A 87 10.34 -4.35 14.83
N ASP A 88 9.30 -5.15 14.59
CA ASP A 88 8.49 -5.71 15.67
C ASP A 88 9.26 -6.76 16.50
N ALA A 89 10.15 -7.52 15.86
CA ALA A 89 11.06 -8.46 16.54
C ALA A 89 12.09 -7.78 17.45
N THR A 90 12.28 -6.46 17.33
CA THR A 90 13.24 -5.69 18.14
C THR A 90 12.58 -4.77 19.15
N THR A 91 11.44 -4.19 18.79
CA THR A 91 10.69 -3.30 19.69
C THR A 91 10.04 -4.06 20.85
N TYR A 92 9.60 -5.30 20.65
CA TYR A 92 8.97 -6.04 21.74
C TYR A 92 9.95 -6.43 22.87
N PRO A 93 11.14 -7.00 22.59
CA PRO A 93 12.12 -7.26 23.64
C PRO A 93 12.58 -6.01 24.40
N ASP A 94 12.76 -4.89 23.70
CA ASP A 94 13.29 -3.66 24.31
C ASP A 94 12.21 -2.87 25.07
N TYR A 95 10.96 -2.93 24.62
CA TYR A 95 9.91 -2.02 25.09
C TYR A 95 8.65 -2.70 25.63
N HIS A 96 8.59 -4.03 25.59
CA HIS A 96 7.39 -4.82 25.89
C HIS A 96 6.15 -4.31 25.14
N CYS A 97 6.36 -3.84 23.90
CA CYS A 97 5.34 -3.22 23.08
C CYS A 97 5.70 -3.37 21.61
N PHE A 98 4.72 -3.75 20.79
CA PHE A 98 4.87 -3.73 19.34
C PHE A 98 4.65 -2.32 18.80
N ALA A 99 5.46 -1.89 17.84
CA ALA A 99 5.24 -0.62 17.16
C ALA A 99 4.17 -0.73 16.06
N SER A 100 4.04 -1.90 15.41
CA SER A 100 3.11 -2.11 14.30
C SER A 100 1.84 -2.88 14.68
N ASN A 101 1.93 -3.82 15.64
CA ASN A 101 0.83 -4.70 16.02
C ASN A 101 -0.03 -4.13 17.16
N GLN A 102 -1.10 -3.42 16.79
CA GLN A 102 -1.91 -2.66 17.75
C GLN A 102 -3.04 -3.42 18.47
N THR A 103 -3.40 -4.62 18.00
CA THR A 103 -4.49 -5.42 18.60
C THR A 103 -4.22 -5.75 20.08
N GLY A 104 -3.00 -6.24 20.38
CA GLY A 104 -2.57 -6.52 21.75
C GLY A 104 -2.43 -5.24 22.58
N ASN A 105 -1.82 -4.20 22.01
CA ASN A 105 -1.65 -2.90 22.66
C ASN A 105 -2.99 -2.29 23.11
N THR A 106 -4.06 -2.47 22.32
CA THR A 106 -5.41 -1.99 22.67
C THR A 106 -5.92 -2.66 23.95
N ILE A 107 -5.75 -3.98 24.07
CA ILE A 107 -6.14 -4.72 25.27
C ILE A 107 -5.25 -4.36 26.46
N PHE A 108 -3.93 -4.21 26.25
CA PHE A 108 -3.01 -3.78 27.29
C PHE A 108 -3.33 -2.37 27.80
N LEU A 109 -3.80 -1.46 26.96
CA LEU A 109 -4.26 -0.13 27.39
C LEU A 109 -5.50 -0.24 28.30
N ALA A 110 -6.48 -1.07 27.93
CA ALA A 110 -7.67 -1.30 28.75
C ALA A 110 -7.33 -1.93 30.11
N LEU A 111 -6.44 -2.91 30.12
CA LEU A 111 -5.93 -3.53 31.35
C LEU A 111 -5.17 -2.51 32.21
N SER A 112 -4.35 -1.65 31.59
CA SER A 112 -3.63 -0.58 32.29
C SER A 112 -4.59 0.37 33.01
N ALA A 113 -5.73 0.68 32.38
CA ALA A 113 -6.69 1.64 32.90
C ALA A 113 -7.56 1.07 34.03
N LEU A 114 -7.97 -0.21 33.92
CA LEU A 114 -8.91 -0.83 34.87
C LEU A 114 -8.23 -1.67 35.96
N HIS A 115 -7.00 -2.13 35.71
CA HIS A 115 -6.25 -3.03 36.59
C HIS A 115 -4.80 -2.54 36.75
N PRO A 116 -4.60 -1.34 37.34
CA PRO A 116 -3.26 -0.78 37.50
C PRO A 116 -2.40 -1.69 38.39
N GLY A 117 -1.29 -2.19 37.82
CA GLY A 117 -0.31 -3.00 38.54
C GLY A 117 -0.48 -4.52 38.41
N THR A 118 -1.51 -5.02 37.72
CA THR A 118 -1.78 -6.47 37.60
C THR A 118 -0.75 -7.21 36.74
N VAL A 119 -0.01 -6.50 35.89
CA VAL A 119 0.90 -7.14 34.91
C VAL A 119 2.14 -6.28 34.60
N LYS A 120 2.87 -5.85 35.64
CA LYS A 120 4.07 -5.00 35.47
C LYS A 120 5.17 -5.59 34.57
N THR A 121 5.14 -6.90 34.32
CA THR A 121 6.17 -7.63 33.57
C THR A 121 5.82 -7.89 32.10
N LEU A 122 4.57 -7.72 31.67
CA LEU A 122 4.17 -8.02 30.28
C LEU A 122 4.09 -6.78 29.38
N PHE A 123 3.87 -5.59 29.94
CA PHE A 123 3.83 -4.35 29.16
C PHE A 123 4.11 -3.13 30.04
N THR A 124 4.56 -2.05 29.39
CA THR A 124 4.78 -0.74 30.02
C THR A 124 3.66 0.21 29.60
N PRO A 125 2.78 0.68 30.52
CA PRO A 125 1.60 1.48 30.14
C PRO A 125 1.91 2.73 29.29
N PRO A 126 2.96 3.53 29.60
CA PRO A 126 3.38 4.63 28.72
C PRO A 126 3.69 4.16 27.29
N ASN A 127 4.47 3.09 27.13
CA ASN A 127 4.86 2.54 25.82
C ASN A 127 3.65 2.13 24.99
N VAL A 128 2.72 1.40 25.60
CA VAL A 128 1.49 0.93 24.95
C VAL A 128 0.62 2.10 24.50
N SER A 129 0.40 3.07 25.40
CA SER A 129 -0.42 4.24 25.09
C SER A 129 0.19 5.11 23.99
N THR A 130 1.51 5.32 24.02
CA THR A 130 2.26 6.02 22.98
C THR A 130 2.21 5.28 21.65
N ALA A 131 2.49 3.97 21.63
CA ALA A 131 2.47 3.19 20.41
C ALA A 131 1.07 3.20 19.76
N LEU A 132 0.01 2.94 20.52
CA LEU A 132 -1.35 2.95 20.00
C LEU A 132 -1.77 4.35 19.52
N GLY A 133 -1.53 5.37 20.34
CA GLY A 133 -1.91 6.75 20.03
C GLY A 133 -1.20 7.28 18.78
N LEU A 134 0.11 7.08 18.67
CA LEU A 134 0.90 7.58 17.55
C LEU A 134 0.67 6.76 16.27
N PHE A 135 0.41 5.45 16.38
CA PHE A 135 -0.02 4.64 15.25
C PHE A 135 -1.34 5.15 14.67
N LEU A 136 -2.35 5.37 15.53
CA LEU A 136 -3.64 5.90 15.11
C LEU A 136 -3.52 7.32 14.56
N LEU A 137 -2.67 8.16 15.16
CA LEU A 137 -2.41 9.52 14.67
C LEU A 137 -1.72 9.52 13.30
N GLY A 138 -0.75 8.62 13.08
CA GLY A 138 -0.08 8.45 11.78
C GLY A 138 -1.06 8.01 10.69
N GLY A 139 -1.87 6.98 10.98
CA GLY A 139 -2.92 6.53 10.06
C GLY A 139 -3.98 7.60 9.80
N TRP A 140 -4.47 8.27 10.84
CA TRP A 140 -5.47 9.33 10.71
C TRP A 140 -4.92 10.52 9.91
N SER A 141 -3.73 11.03 10.25
CA SER A 141 -3.15 12.21 9.61
C SER A 141 -2.89 11.95 8.13
N THR A 142 -2.20 10.86 7.77
CA THR A 142 -1.91 10.52 6.38
C THR A 142 -3.15 10.13 5.60
N GLY A 143 -4.11 9.41 6.22
CA GLY A 143 -5.38 9.07 5.59
C GLY A 143 -6.23 10.31 5.27
N GLN A 144 -6.37 11.24 6.23
CA GLN A 144 -7.18 12.44 6.04
C GLN A 144 -6.50 13.46 5.12
N LEU A 145 -5.18 13.63 5.21
CA LEU A 145 -4.44 14.49 4.28
C LEU A 145 -4.51 13.97 2.84
N GLY A 146 -4.47 12.65 2.64
CA GLY A 146 -4.63 12.04 1.32
C GLY A 146 -5.97 12.36 0.65
N HIS A 147 -7.05 12.53 1.43
CA HIS A 147 -8.36 12.94 0.89
C HIS A 147 -8.48 14.45 0.63
N ARG A 148 -7.73 15.28 1.38
CA ARG A 148 -7.85 16.75 1.31
C ARG A 148 -6.92 17.38 0.28
N LEU A 149 -5.79 16.74 -0.02
CA LEU A 149 -4.85 17.27 -0.99
C LEU A 149 -5.40 17.05 -2.42
N PRO A 150 -5.17 17.99 -3.34
CA PRO A 150 -5.65 17.86 -4.72
C PRO A 150 -5.07 16.64 -5.46
N ALA A 151 -3.96 16.11 -4.96
CA ALA A 151 -3.31 14.91 -5.46
C ALA A 151 -3.98 13.67 -4.83
N SER A 152 -4.49 12.76 -5.65
CA SER A 152 -5.05 11.48 -5.19
C SER A 152 -4.07 10.73 -4.27
N PRO A 153 -4.56 9.96 -3.28
CA PRO A 153 -3.73 9.09 -2.43
C PRO A 153 -2.86 8.09 -3.20
N ARG A 154 -3.16 7.87 -4.49
CA ARG A 154 -2.40 7.00 -5.39
C ARG A 154 -1.35 7.74 -6.23
N THR A 155 -1.33 9.08 -6.20
CA THR A 155 -0.33 9.85 -6.95
C THR A 155 1.07 9.52 -6.46
N ARG A 156 2.00 9.40 -7.40
CA ARG A 156 3.39 9.08 -7.08
C ARG A 156 4.00 10.11 -6.13
N ALA A 157 3.68 11.39 -6.29
CA ALA A 157 4.10 12.46 -5.38
C ALA A 157 3.64 12.21 -3.93
N TRP A 158 2.39 11.80 -3.72
CA TRP A 158 1.85 11.55 -2.39
C TRP A 158 2.46 10.29 -1.75
N VAL A 159 2.58 9.20 -2.52
CA VAL A 159 3.21 7.96 -2.07
C VAL A 159 4.68 8.21 -1.70
N LEU A 160 5.41 8.99 -2.51
CA LEU A 160 6.80 9.37 -2.21
C LEU A 160 6.91 10.26 -0.98
N ALA A 161 6.07 11.29 -0.86
CA ALA A 161 6.11 12.20 0.28
C ALA A 161 5.81 11.47 1.60
N THR A 162 4.77 10.62 1.61
CA THR A 162 4.42 9.84 2.80
C THR A 162 5.46 8.76 3.10
N SER A 163 5.97 8.06 2.09
CA SER A 163 7.03 7.06 2.26
C SER A 163 8.33 7.71 2.77
N ALA A 164 8.72 8.87 2.23
CA ALA A 164 9.90 9.61 2.67
C ALA A 164 9.77 10.11 4.11
N LEU A 165 8.59 10.63 4.51
CA LEU A 165 8.32 11.00 5.90
C LEU A 165 8.51 9.78 6.82
N GLN A 166 7.87 8.65 6.50
CA GLN A 166 7.99 7.43 7.30
C GLN A 166 9.45 6.94 7.38
N THR A 167 10.18 6.98 6.27
CA THR A 167 11.62 6.63 6.22
C THR A 167 12.46 7.55 7.10
N ALA A 168 12.22 8.86 7.06
CA ALA A 168 12.90 9.81 7.94
C ALA A 168 12.61 9.52 9.42
N LEU A 169 11.37 9.18 9.76
CA LEU A 169 10.98 8.81 11.14
C LEU A 169 11.68 7.52 11.60
N VAL A 170 11.78 6.49 10.76
CA VAL A 170 12.47 5.23 11.10
C VAL A 170 13.99 5.46 11.26
N LEU A 171 14.60 6.26 10.40
CA LEU A 171 16.02 6.61 10.52
C LEU A 171 16.29 7.49 11.75
N ALA A 172 15.38 8.41 12.08
CA ALA A 172 15.45 9.19 13.31
C ALA A 172 15.30 8.29 14.55
N ALA A 173 14.44 7.28 14.51
CA ALA A 173 14.30 6.29 15.57
C ALA A 173 15.59 5.48 15.75
N ALA A 174 16.24 5.06 14.66
CA ALA A 174 17.55 4.40 14.71
C ALA A 174 18.61 5.33 15.35
N ALA A 175 18.70 6.58 14.90
CA ALA A 175 19.64 7.56 15.43
C ALA A 175 19.41 7.84 16.92
N LEU A 176 18.14 7.87 17.36
CA LEU A 176 17.78 7.99 18.77
C LEU A 176 18.18 6.73 19.55
N GLN A 177 17.93 5.53 19.00
CA GLN A 177 18.34 4.26 19.61
C GLN A 177 19.84 4.21 19.90
N PHE A 178 20.68 4.63 18.94
CA PHE A 178 22.14 4.69 19.10
C PHE A 178 22.60 5.63 20.21
N ARG A 179 21.81 6.65 20.57
CA ARG A 179 22.14 7.59 21.65
C ARG A 179 21.75 7.10 23.04
N VAL A 180 20.84 6.13 23.13
CA VAL A 180 20.12 5.78 24.37
C VAL A 180 20.53 4.42 24.90
N LEU A 181 20.74 3.45 24.01
CA LEU A 181 21.28 2.14 24.35
C LEU A 181 22.72 2.05 23.83
N PRO A 182 23.75 2.25 24.68
CA PRO A 182 25.08 1.81 24.32
C PRO A 182 25.03 0.29 24.06
N THR A 183 25.51 -0.09 22.88
CA THR A 183 25.63 -1.47 22.41
C THR A 183 26.23 -2.37 23.49
N ARG A 184 25.48 -3.45 23.81
CA ARG A 184 25.91 -4.68 24.48
C ARG A 184 26.72 -4.49 25.77
N SER A 185 26.03 -4.31 26.89
CA SER A 185 26.50 -4.86 28.18
C SER A 185 25.47 -5.89 28.65
N GLU A 186 25.94 -7.10 28.94
CA GLU A 186 25.16 -8.33 29.18
C GLU A 186 24.38 -8.33 30.52
N GLU A 187 24.17 -7.15 31.11
CA GLU A 187 23.69 -6.96 32.49
C GLU A 187 22.49 -6.00 32.56
N LYS A 188 21.61 -5.99 31.54
CA LYS A 188 20.54 -4.98 31.40
C LYS A 188 19.11 -5.54 31.32
N GLU A 189 18.84 -6.68 31.92
CA GLU A 189 17.45 -7.10 32.16
C GLU A 189 16.74 -6.12 33.12
N GLU A 190 17.50 -5.42 34.00
CA GLU A 190 16.96 -4.45 34.96
C GLU A 190 16.83 -3.00 34.42
N VAL A 191 17.58 -2.64 33.36
CA VAL A 191 17.53 -1.28 32.80
C VAL A 191 16.35 -1.08 31.83
N ALA A 192 15.86 -2.15 31.18
CA ALA A 192 14.62 -2.10 30.40
C ALA A 192 13.40 -1.78 31.30
N LEU A 193 13.42 -2.25 32.56
CA LEU A 193 12.37 -1.95 33.55
C LEU A 193 12.38 -0.48 34.00
N THR A 194 13.55 0.15 34.12
CA THR A 194 13.68 1.54 34.58
C THR A 194 13.52 2.58 33.46
N ALA A 195 13.63 2.17 32.19
CA ALA A 195 13.22 2.97 31.04
C ALA A 195 11.69 3.21 30.98
N GLY A 196 10.89 2.57 31.83
CA GLY A 196 9.45 2.87 31.97
C GLY A 196 9.10 3.85 33.10
N THR A 197 10.01 4.10 34.05
CA THR A 197 9.65 4.72 35.34
C THR A 197 10.65 5.77 35.86
N GLY A 198 11.53 6.30 35.01
CA GLY A 198 12.51 7.34 35.39
C GLY A 198 12.96 8.25 34.25
N ALA A 199 14.01 9.07 34.50
CA ALA A 199 14.57 10.04 33.55
C ALA A 199 15.08 9.44 32.22
N GLY A 200 15.17 8.10 32.11
CA GLY A 200 15.48 7.35 30.89
C GLY A 200 14.27 6.93 30.04
N ALA A 201 13.03 7.29 30.43
CA ALA A 201 11.82 6.90 29.71
C ALA A 201 11.53 7.71 28.44
N GLY A 202 11.98 8.98 28.42
CA GLY A 202 11.76 9.88 27.29
C GLY A 202 12.25 9.32 25.95
N PRO A 203 13.48 8.78 25.85
CA PRO A 203 13.99 8.33 24.56
C PRO A 203 13.40 7.01 24.06
N ALA A 204 13.06 6.06 24.96
CA ALA A 204 12.35 4.83 24.59
C ALA A 204 10.96 5.14 24.01
N LEU A 205 10.23 6.07 24.65
CA LEU A 205 8.97 6.60 24.14
C LEU A 205 9.15 7.33 22.81
N GLY A 206 10.26 8.06 22.64
CA GLY A 206 10.61 8.72 21.39
C GLY A 206 10.79 7.73 20.23
N VAL A 207 11.53 6.64 20.44
CA VAL A 207 11.71 5.58 19.43
C VAL A 207 10.36 4.96 19.08
N LEU A 208 9.58 4.54 20.08
CA LEU A 208 8.26 3.96 19.86
C LEU A 208 7.31 4.92 19.14
N ALA A 209 7.29 6.20 19.51
CA ALA A 209 6.44 7.21 18.89
C ALA A 209 6.74 7.35 17.38
N LEU A 210 8.03 7.43 17.03
CA LEU A 210 8.49 7.54 15.64
C LEU A 210 8.13 6.30 14.82
N LEU A 211 8.43 5.10 15.34
CA LEU A 211 8.15 3.83 14.66
C LEU A 211 6.64 3.57 14.53
N ALA A 212 5.87 3.83 15.58
CA ALA A 212 4.42 3.63 15.58
C ALA A 212 3.72 4.56 14.59
N PHE A 213 4.07 5.86 14.57
CA PHE A 213 3.54 6.80 13.58
C PHE A 213 3.88 6.39 12.15
N ALA A 214 5.13 5.98 11.92
CA ALA A 214 5.58 5.51 10.62
C ALA A 214 4.80 4.25 10.19
N SER A 215 4.58 3.31 11.10
CA SER A 215 3.83 2.08 10.85
C SER A 215 2.34 2.32 10.56
N GLY A 216 1.66 3.18 11.33
CA GLY A 216 0.27 3.53 11.07
C GLY A 216 0.07 4.18 9.70
N SER A 217 1.00 5.05 9.32
CA SER A 217 1.04 5.66 7.99
C SER A 217 1.32 4.64 6.88
N GLN A 218 2.20 3.67 7.13
CA GLN A 218 2.55 2.59 6.21
C GLN A 218 1.33 1.71 5.89
N VAL A 219 0.50 1.39 6.90
CA VAL A 219 -0.74 0.65 6.69
C VAL A 219 -1.71 1.42 5.78
N VAL A 220 -1.84 2.74 5.94
CA VAL A 220 -2.68 3.58 5.08
C VAL A 220 -2.15 3.62 3.63
N LEU A 221 -0.83 3.71 3.46
CA LEU A 221 -0.20 3.66 2.14
C LEU A 221 -0.51 2.33 1.43
N SER A 222 -0.37 1.20 2.11
CA SER A 222 -0.67 -0.12 1.53
C SER A 222 -2.13 -0.24 1.05
N ARG A 223 -3.08 0.26 1.85
CA ARG A 223 -4.51 0.30 1.49
C ARG A 223 -4.78 1.20 0.29
N SER A 224 -4.09 2.33 0.19
CA SER A 224 -4.24 3.28 -0.92
C SER A 224 -3.83 2.67 -2.27
N LEU A 225 -2.88 1.73 -2.27
CA LEU A 225 -2.40 1.03 -3.47
C LEU A 225 -3.31 -0.12 -3.95
N LYS A 226 -4.49 -0.30 -3.32
CA LYS A 226 -5.50 -1.31 -3.68
C LYS A 226 -4.98 -2.76 -3.70
N VAL A 227 -4.04 -3.08 -2.81
CA VAL A 227 -3.57 -4.46 -2.55
C VAL A 227 -3.94 -4.84 -1.11
N PRO A 228 -5.23 -5.05 -0.80
CA PRO A 228 -5.68 -5.26 0.58
C PRO A 228 -5.09 -6.51 1.22
N GLU A 229 -4.63 -7.48 0.42
CA GLU A 229 -4.01 -8.72 0.89
C GLU A 229 -2.63 -8.50 1.55
N ILE A 230 -1.91 -7.43 1.18
CA ILE A 230 -0.58 -7.10 1.71
C ILE A 230 -0.71 -5.85 2.58
N SER A 231 -1.18 -6.05 3.82
CA SER A 231 -1.44 -4.97 4.77
C SER A 231 -0.18 -4.34 5.37
N THR A 232 0.98 -4.99 5.17
CA THR A 232 2.31 -4.63 5.70
C THR A 232 2.50 -4.71 7.21
N ALA A 233 1.45 -4.95 8.00
CA ALA A 233 1.55 -5.11 9.46
C ALA A 233 0.51 -6.09 10.03
N MET A 234 -0.76 -5.95 9.63
CA MET A 234 -1.88 -6.73 10.20
C MET A 234 -1.94 -8.13 9.58
N ALA A 235 -1.48 -9.15 10.31
CA ALA A 235 -1.38 -10.53 9.83
C ALA A 235 -2.63 -11.39 10.08
N THR A 236 -3.40 -11.14 11.15
CA THR A 236 -4.45 -12.06 11.62
C THR A 236 -5.51 -12.37 10.55
N ALA A 237 -6.06 -11.35 9.90
CA ALA A 237 -7.05 -11.53 8.84
C ALA A 237 -6.43 -12.28 7.63
N ALA A 238 -5.18 -11.97 7.26
CA ALA A 238 -4.49 -12.65 6.17
C ALA A 238 -4.25 -14.14 6.48
N TRP A 239 -3.93 -14.50 7.73
CA TRP A 239 -3.82 -15.90 8.16
C TRP A 239 -5.13 -16.66 7.98
N VAL A 240 -6.22 -16.09 8.52
CA VAL A 240 -7.55 -16.72 8.43
C VAL A 240 -7.97 -16.85 6.97
N ASP A 241 -7.92 -15.76 6.21
CA ASP A 241 -8.28 -15.73 4.78
C ASP A 241 -7.46 -16.72 3.94
N LEU A 242 -6.18 -16.92 4.26
CA LEU A 242 -5.34 -17.90 3.57
C LEU A 242 -5.78 -19.33 3.88
N ILE A 243 -6.00 -19.65 5.17
CA ILE A 243 -6.32 -21.01 5.61
C ILE A 243 -7.71 -21.46 5.11
N ILE A 244 -8.66 -20.53 5.03
CA ILE A 244 -10.02 -20.85 4.55
C ILE A 244 -10.18 -20.74 3.03
N ASP A 245 -9.12 -20.36 2.29
CA ASP A 245 -9.19 -20.20 0.83
C ASP A 245 -9.60 -21.53 0.17
N PRO A 246 -10.72 -21.59 -0.58
CA PRO A 246 -11.19 -22.83 -1.21
C PRO A 246 -10.18 -23.45 -2.20
N GLN A 247 -9.25 -22.64 -2.71
CA GLN A 247 -8.18 -23.03 -3.62
C GLN A 247 -6.80 -22.92 -2.94
N LEU A 248 -6.71 -23.10 -1.63
CA LEU A 248 -5.46 -23.11 -0.88
C LEU A 248 -4.41 -24.04 -1.50
N PHE A 249 -4.82 -25.27 -1.85
CA PHE A 249 -3.97 -26.27 -2.52
C PHE A 249 -4.21 -26.35 -4.04
N GLY A 250 -4.99 -25.43 -4.61
CA GLY A 250 -5.30 -25.39 -6.03
C GLY A 250 -4.07 -25.03 -6.87
N ARG A 251 -3.89 -25.72 -8.00
CA ARG A 251 -2.79 -25.47 -8.97
C ARG A 251 -3.07 -24.29 -9.92
N GLY A 252 -4.18 -23.58 -9.75
CA GLY A 252 -4.57 -22.42 -10.56
C GLY A 252 -3.98 -21.09 -10.08
N GLU A 253 -4.16 -20.06 -10.91
CA GLU A 253 -3.75 -18.69 -10.61
C GLU A 253 -4.75 -18.03 -9.63
N ASN A 254 -4.39 -18.02 -8.35
CA ASN A 254 -5.13 -17.31 -7.30
C ASN A 254 -4.23 -16.20 -6.73
N ARG A 255 -4.33 -15.01 -7.32
CA ARG A 255 -3.49 -13.86 -6.96
C ARG A 255 -3.73 -13.38 -5.52
N PRO A 256 -4.97 -13.25 -5.01
CA PRO A 256 -5.21 -12.92 -3.60
C PRO A 256 -4.59 -13.92 -2.61
N ARG A 257 -4.75 -15.23 -2.83
CA ARG A 257 -4.10 -16.27 -2.02
C ARG A 257 -2.58 -16.11 -2.03
N ASN A 258 -1.99 -15.97 -3.22
CA ASN A 258 -0.54 -15.83 -3.37
C ASN A 258 0.00 -14.60 -2.63
N ARG A 259 -0.70 -13.46 -2.73
CA ARG A 259 -0.33 -12.23 -2.02
C ARG A 259 -0.33 -12.43 -0.51
N ARG A 260 -1.37 -13.08 0.05
CA ARG A 260 -1.45 -13.39 1.49
C ARG A 260 -0.33 -14.34 1.92
N LEU A 261 -0.08 -15.40 1.15
CA LEU A 261 1.01 -16.35 1.42
C LEU A 261 2.37 -15.63 1.46
N TRP A 262 2.65 -14.83 0.44
CA TRP A 262 3.91 -14.07 0.38
C TRP A 262 3.99 -13.02 1.48
N PHE A 263 2.91 -12.29 1.78
CA PHE A 263 2.87 -11.32 2.87
C PHE A 263 3.20 -11.94 4.23
N LEU A 264 2.54 -13.06 4.56
CA LEU A 264 2.77 -13.77 5.82
C LEU A 264 4.19 -14.35 5.88
N GLY A 265 4.66 -14.92 4.77
CA GLY A 265 6.01 -15.47 4.65
C GLY A 265 7.09 -14.40 4.80
N THR A 266 6.95 -13.24 4.14
CA THR A 266 7.94 -12.15 4.23
C THR A 266 7.90 -11.46 5.58
N LEU A 267 6.73 -11.27 6.19
CA LEU A 267 6.61 -10.75 7.55
C LEU A 267 7.32 -11.66 8.56
N LEU A 268 7.11 -12.97 8.46
CA LEU A 268 7.78 -13.96 9.32
C LEU A 268 9.30 -14.00 9.09
N ALA A 269 9.75 -14.00 7.82
CA ALA A 269 11.16 -13.94 7.48
C ALA A 269 11.83 -12.66 8.02
N GLY A 270 11.11 -11.54 7.95
CA GLY A 270 11.51 -10.26 8.55
C GLY A 270 11.68 -10.37 10.06
N GLY A 271 10.73 -11.02 10.74
CA GLY A 271 10.82 -11.30 12.18
C GLY A 271 12.06 -12.13 12.55
N PHE A 272 12.33 -13.22 11.83
CA PHE A 272 13.54 -14.02 12.04
C PHE A 272 14.84 -13.23 11.78
N ALA A 273 14.88 -12.46 10.70
CA ALA A 273 16.03 -11.60 10.39
C ALA A 273 16.24 -10.53 11.48
N GLY A 274 15.16 -9.89 11.94
CA GLY A 274 15.22 -8.91 13.03
C GLY A 274 15.67 -9.52 14.35
N ALA A 275 15.14 -10.68 14.74
CA ALA A 275 15.58 -11.40 15.93
C ALA A 275 17.06 -11.81 15.84
N GLY A 276 17.53 -12.24 14.67
CA GLY A 276 18.94 -12.55 14.43
C GLY A 276 19.84 -11.32 14.56
N VAL A 277 19.50 -10.23 13.86
CA VAL A 277 20.25 -8.96 13.96
C VAL A 277 20.25 -8.44 15.40
N TYR A 278 19.11 -8.48 16.08
CA TYR A 278 18.98 -8.10 17.48
C TYR A 278 19.93 -8.92 18.37
N ARG A 279 19.98 -10.24 18.18
CA ARG A 279 20.82 -11.17 18.95
C ARG A 279 22.31 -10.91 18.79
N TYR A 280 22.77 -10.49 17.61
CA TYR A 280 24.19 -10.35 17.29
C TYR A 280 24.71 -8.91 17.30
N LEU A 281 23.89 -7.96 16.83
CA LEU A 281 24.25 -6.54 16.65
C LEU A 281 23.45 -5.61 17.59
N GLY A 282 22.27 -6.01 18.05
CA GLY A 282 21.39 -5.20 18.90
C GLY A 282 20.31 -4.43 18.12
N SER A 283 19.40 -3.79 18.85
CA SER A 283 18.22 -3.11 18.27
C SER A 283 18.56 -1.93 17.39
N SER A 284 19.57 -1.13 17.74
CA SER A 284 19.97 0.05 16.95
C SER A 284 20.31 -0.31 15.50
N TRP A 285 21.04 -1.41 15.30
CA TRP A 285 21.39 -1.91 13.98
C TRP A 285 20.20 -2.50 13.24
N SER A 286 19.28 -3.17 13.94
CA SER A 286 18.08 -3.71 13.31
C SER A 286 17.16 -2.60 12.80
N ILE A 287 16.93 -1.56 13.59
CA ILE A 287 16.13 -0.40 13.19
C ILE A 287 16.82 0.35 12.04
N LEU A 288 18.15 0.49 12.08
CA LEU A 288 18.91 1.11 10.98
C LEU A 288 18.78 0.34 9.66
N ILE A 289 18.99 -0.98 9.68
CA ILE A 289 18.85 -1.84 8.50
C ILE A 289 17.43 -1.74 7.94
N SER A 290 16.42 -1.73 8.82
CA SER A 290 15.04 -1.52 8.43
C SER A 290 14.81 -0.14 7.79
N GLY A 291 15.40 0.92 8.32
CA GLY A 291 15.31 2.27 7.77
C GLY A 291 15.97 2.40 6.40
N ILE A 292 17.16 1.79 6.20
CA ILE A 292 17.85 1.73 4.90
C ILE A 292 17.00 0.95 3.89
N GLY A 293 16.47 -0.19 4.30
CA GLY A 293 15.56 -1.00 3.48
C GLY A 293 14.33 -0.22 3.03
N LYS A 294 13.72 0.51 3.95
CA LYS A 294 12.58 1.39 3.65
C LYS A 294 12.96 2.54 2.71
N LEU A 295 14.15 3.13 2.86
CA LEU A 295 14.68 4.15 1.95
C LEU A 295 14.81 3.61 0.52
N ILE A 296 15.31 2.37 0.37
CA ILE A 296 15.38 1.70 -0.93
C ILE A 296 13.99 1.60 -1.54
N VAL A 297 12.98 1.14 -0.79
CA VAL A 297 11.60 1.07 -1.28
C VAL A 297 11.00 2.45 -1.58
N THR A 298 11.32 3.48 -0.78
CA THR A 298 10.93 4.87 -1.09
C THR A 298 11.46 5.30 -2.46
N ILE A 299 12.71 4.94 -2.79
CA ILE A 299 13.31 5.22 -4.10
C ILE A 299 12.65 4.38 -5.19
N MET A 300 12.32 3.11 -4.93
CA MET A 300 11.64 2.22 -5.88
C MET A 300 10.32 2.82 -6.39
N PHE A 301 9.53 3.46 -5.52
CA PHE A 301 8.26 4.09 -5.91
C PHE A 301 8.40 5.17 -7.00
N LEU A 302 9.59 5.74 -7.22
CA LEU A 302 9.85 6.66 -8.34
C LEU A 302 9.68 5.99 -9.71
N PHE A 303 9.90 4.67 -9.78
CA PHE A 303 9.97 3.89 -11.01
C PHE A 303 8.70 3.08 -11.29
N ASN A 304 7.67 3.17 -10.44
CA ASN A 304 6.40 2.48 -10.69
C ASN A 304 5.75 2.98 -11.98
N GLU A 305 5.10 2.06 -12.69
CA GLU A 305 4.28 2.37 -13.84
C GLU A 305 3.12 3.29 -13.46
N SER A 306 2.73 4.16 -14.39
CA SER A 306 1.57 5.03 -14.23
C SER A 306 0.32 4.31 -14.71
N GLU A 307 -0.81 4.49 -14.03
CA GLU A 307 -2.11 4.09 -14.57
C GLU A 307 -2.37 4.94 -15.82
N ASP A 308 -2.44 4.33 -16.99
CA ASP A 308 -2.73 5.05 -18.24
C ASP A 308 -4.14 5.64 -18.16
N LYS A 309 -4.28 6.92 -18.52
CA LYS A 309 -5.57 7.63 -18.50
C LYS A 309 -6.47 7.29 -19.70
N GLY A 310 -6.31 6.14 -20.34
CA GLY A 310 -6.94 5.84 -21.62
C GLY A 310 -7.53 4.45 -21.70
N LEU A 311 -8.86 4.41 -21.93
CA LEU A 311 -9.68 3.35 -22.55
C LEU A 311 -10.66 2.54 -21.69
N ASP A 312 -10.86 2.83 -20.40
CA ASP A 312 -11.85 2.06 -19.59
C ASP A 312 -13.16 2.80 -19.27
N ASP A 313 -13.28 4.10 -19.56
CA ASP A 313 -14.50 4.89 -19.28
C ASP A 313 -15.48 4.99 -20.46
N GLU A 314 -15.25 4.29 -21.58
CA GLU A 314 -16.14 4.34 -22.77
C GLU A 314 -16.92 3.04 -23.04
N ASN A 315 -16.85 2.03 -22.14
CA ASN A 315 -17.62 0.80 -22.28
C ASN A 315 -18.18 0.28 -20.94
N VAL A 316 -18.95 1.12 -20.24
CA VAL A 316 -19.93 0.67 -19.23
C VAL A 316 -21.28 1.30 -19.49
#